data_AF-A0A850CE60-F1
#
_entry.id   AF-A0A850CE60-F1
#
_cell.length_a   1.000
_cell.length_b   1.000
_cell.length_c   1.000
_cell.angle_alpha   90.00
_cell.angle_beta   90.00
_cell.angle_gamma   90.00
#
_symmetry.space_group_name_H-M   'P 1'
#
loop_
_entity.id
_entity.type
_entity.pdbx_description
1 polymer ?
#
loop_
_entity_poly.entity_id
_entity_poly.type
_entity_poly.pdbx_seq_one_letter_code
_entity_poly.pdbx_strand_id
1 'polypeptide(L)'
;MSPMTPARVTGTPGRTRVLVAGGGITGVAAAHRLRERLGPDAEIIIAEQSMRLGGKIRTADFAGRPVETGAESLLAARPEAVELAEAVGLGDAIVHPAALKPALSLGGELVDFPAGHMMGIPGDPADVAVIANAKERPDNGLPILEAGQDMSVGALVRSRLGDEVLDRLVSPMLAGVYAGDVDRLSVRAVMPQLAAALERHARLTEAVAEIKRPSTGKPVFATIDGGLDRLVTATSAAARAEIRLGMTVRELRQTPDGWEVITGPVPDPIRVRADAVVVAVPASPAAELLRAVA
;
A
#
# COMPACT_ATOMS: atom_id res chain seq x y z
N MET A 1 -20.64 32.77 31.49
CA MET A 1 -20.59 31.91 30.28
C MET A 1 -20.32 32.84 29.11
N SER A 2 -19.10 32.83 28.57
CA SER A 2 -18.76 33.65 27.40
C SER A 2 -19.45 33.09 26.16
N PRO A 3 -20.01 33.94 25.27
CA PRO A 3 -20.67 33.47 24.07
C PRO A 3 -19.62 32.90 23.10
N MET A 4 -19.79 31.64 22.72
CA MET A 4 -19.05 31.00 21.63
C MET A 4 -19.25 31.80 20.35
N THR A 5 -18.18 32.32 19.77
CA THR A 5 -18.17 32.95 18.44
C THR A 5 -18.71 31.95 17.40
N PRO A 6 -19.64 32.35 16.52
CA PRO A 6 -20.14 31.44 15.50
C PRO A 6 -19.00 31.07 14.53
N ALA A 7 -18.73 29.77 14.43
CA ALA A 7 -17.76 29.23 13.48
C ALA A 7 -18.14 29.65 12.04
N ARG A 8 -17.16 30.13 11.27
CA ARG A 8 -17.35 30.54 9.87
C ARG A 8 -17.84 29.36 9.04
N VAL A 9 -19.10 29.40 8.62
CA VAL A 9 -19.66 28.48 7.62
C VAL A 9 -19.17 28.94 6.25
N THR A 10 -18.39 28.10 5.56
CA THR A 10 -17.97 28.35 4.17
C THR A 10 -18.70 27.36 3.28
N GLY A 11 -19.42 27.84 2.25
CA GLY A 11 -20.11 27.00 1.27
C GLY A 11 -20.83 27.82 0.22
N THR A 12 -20.60 27.51 -1.06
CA THR A 12 -21.33 28.10 -2.20
C THR A 12 -22.42 27.13 -2.65
N PRO A 13 -23.71 27.53 -2.73
CA PRO A 13 -24.77 26.62 -3.16
C PRO A 13 -24.55 26.07 -4.58
N GLY A 14 -24.77 24.76 -4.77
CA GLY A 14 -24.81 24.12 -6.10
C GLY A 14 -23.56 23.39 -6.57
N ARG A 15 -22.47 23.38 -5.78
CA ARG A 15 -21.24 22.62 -6.10
C ARG A 15 -21.06 21.43 -5.16
N THR A 16 -20.79 20.25 -5.73
CA THR A 16 -20.47 19.05 -4.95
C THR A 16 -19.17 19.26 -4.18
N ARG A 17 -19.24 19.15 -2.86
CA ARG A 17 -18.11 19.29 -1.95
C ARG A 17 -17.73 17.95 -1.34
N VAL A 18 -16.45 17.60 -1.47
CA VAL A 18 -15.89 16.36 -0.89
C VAL A 18 -14.70 16.69 0.01
N LEU A 19 -14.71 16.20 1.25
CA LEU A 19 -13.57 16.28 2.14
C LEU A 19 -12.80 14.95 2.13
N VAL A 20 -11.49 15.01 1.90
CA VAL A 20 -10.57 13.88 1.98
C VAL A 20 -9.75 14.01 3.26
N ALA A 21 -9.92 13.08 4.18
CA ALA A 21 -9.16 13.01 5.43
C ALA A 21 -7.85 12.23 5.20
N GLY A 22 -6.72 12.91 5.25
CA GLY A 22 -5.38 12.36 5.02
C GLY A 22 -4.78 12.78 3.68
N GLY A 23 -3.58 13.35 3.73
CA GLY A 23 -2.81 13.86 2.59
C GLY A 23 -1.69 12.93 2.11
N GLY A 24 -1.78 11.63 2.40
CA GLY A 24 -0.90 10.62 1.82
C GLY A 24 -1.25 10.30 0.35
N ILE A 25 -0.49 9.40 -0.28
CA ILE A 25 -0.71 9.02 -1.69
C ILE A 25 -2.16 8.60 -2.00
N THR A 26 -2.79 7.83 -1.09
CA THR A 26 -4.21 7.43 -1.21
C THR A 26 -5.15 8.64 -1.27
N GLY A 27 -4.94 9.63 -0.39
CA GLY A 27 -5.79 10.81 -0.31
C GLY A 27 -5.62 11.73 -1.52
N VAL A 28 -4.38 12.00 -1.94
CA VAL A 28 -4.12 12.84 -3.12
C VAL A 28 -4.59 12.16 -4.41
N ALA A 29 -4.43 10.83 -4.54
CA ALA A 29 -4.96 10.08 -5.68
C ALA A 29 -6.50 10.05 -5.69
N ALA A 30 -7.14 9.92 -4.53
CA ALA A 30 -8.60 10.02 -4.42
C ALA A 30 -9.09 11.43 -4.83
N ALA A 31 -8.43 12.49 -4.35
CA ALA A 31 -8.74 13.87 -4.74
C ALA A 31 -8.58 14.09 -6.25
N HIS A 32 -7.50 13.57 -6.85
CA HIS A 32 -7.29 13.60 -8.30
C HIS A 32 -8.44 12.91 -9.05
N ARG A 33 -8.79 11.69 -8.62
CA ARG A 33 -9.87 10.92 -9.24
C ARG A 33 -11.25 11.57 -9.09
N LEU A 34 -11.50 12.21 -7.95
CA LEU A 34 -12.72 13.00 -7.70
C LEU A 34 -12.78 14.19 -8.65
N ARG A 35 -11.66 14.90 -8.85
CA ARG A 35 -11.58 16.01 -9.80
C ARG A 35 -11.92 15.58 -11.23
N GLU A 36 -11.39 14.45 -11.69
CA GLU A 36 -11.71 13.90 -13.01
C GLU A 36 -13.19 13.55 -13.17
N ARG A 37 -13.81 12.97 -12.13
CA ARG A 37 -15.19 12.47 -12.20
C ARG A 37 -16.25 13.54 -11.96
N LEU A 38 -16.00 14.49 -11.08
CA LEU A 38 -16.95 15.53 -10.69
C LEU A 38 -16.76 16.83 -11.47
N GLY A 39 -15.67 16.94 -12.24
CA GLY A 39 -15.39 18.11 -13.08
C GLY A 39 -14.74 19.27 -12.32
N PRO A 40 -14.48 20.39 -13.03
CA PRO A 40 -13.71 21.51 -12.50
C PRO A 40 -14.43 22.31 -11.40
N ASP A 41 -15.76 22.20 -11.32
CA ASP A 41 -16.58 22.92 -10.35
C ASP A 41 -16.67 22.25 -8.98
N ALA A 42 -16.21 21.01 -8.84
CA ALA A 42 -16.22 20.32 -7.56
C ALA A 42 -15.31 21.01 -6.53
N GLU A 43 -15.79 21.14 -5.30
CA GLU A 43 -15.02 21.66 -4.17
C GLU A 43 -14.37 20.49 -3.43
N ILE A 44 -13.07 20.29 -3.61
CA ILE A 44 -12.34 19.18 -2.98
C ILE A 44 -11.42 19.75 -1.92
N ILE A 45 -11.51 19.26 -0.68
CA ILE A 45 -10.66 19.68 0.43
C ILE A 45 -9.84 18.48 0.88
N ILE A 46 -8.51 18.61 0.94
CA ILE A 46 -7.63 17.63 1.59
C ILE A 46 -7.27 18.18 2.97
N ALA A 47 -7.72 17.51 4.03
CA ALA A 47 -7.35 17.81 5.41
C ALA A 47 -6.25 16.86 5.87
N GLU A 48 -5.06 17.39 6.10
CA GLU A 48 -3.87 16.63 6.49
C GLU A 48 -3.36 17.12 7.84
N GLN A 49 -3.14 16.18 8.78
CA GLN A 49 -2.73 16.50 10.15
C GLN A 49 -1.31 17.05 10.25
N SER A 50 -0.42 16.64 9.36
CA SER A 50 0.97 17.09 9.36
C SER A 50 1.15 18.35 8.53
N MET A 51 2.36 18.92 8.60
CA MET A 51 2.73 20.12 7.85
C MET A 51 3.22 19.82 6.43
N ARG A 52 2.92 18.63 5.88
CA ARG A 52 3.28 18.24 4.50
C ARG A 52 2.31 17.18 3.97
N LEU A 53 2.24 17.05 2.65
CA LEU A 53 1.61 15.90 2.00
C LEU A 53 2.60 14.72 1.91
N GLY A 54 2.11 13.56 1.43
CA GLY A 54 2.91 12.38 1.07
C GLY A 54 2.81 11.23 2.05
N GLY A 55 2.57 11.51 3.33
CA GLY A 55 2.42 10.48 4.35
C GLY A 55 3.69 9.62 4.47
N LYS A 56 3.60 8.35 4.02
CA LYS A 56 4.73 7.41 3.99
C LYS A 56 5.67 7.60 2.80
N ILE A 57 5.26 8.34 1.76
CA ILE A 57 6.16 8.79 0.70
C ILE A 57 6.87 10.03 1.21
N ARG A 58 8.21 10.00 1.19
CA ARG A 58 9.05 11.11 1.61
C ARG A 58 10.46 10.96 1.08
N THR A 59 10.85 11.91 0.22
CA THR A 59 12.20 12.07 -0.28
C THR A 59 12.88 13.19 0.52
N ALA A 60 14.06 12.90 1.08
CA ALA A 60 14.88 13.87 1.79
C ALA A 60 16.17 14.14 1.02
N ASP A 61 16.74 15.35 1.17
CA ASP A 61 18.11 15.59 0.74
C ASP A 61 19.07 14.94 1.76
N PHE A 62 20.00 14.14 1.25
CA PHE A 62 21.11 13.61 2.01
C PHE A 62 22.40 13.76 1.19
N ALA A 63 23.28 14.63 1.68
CA ALA A 63 24.54 14.99 1.02
C ALA A 63 24.35 15.46 -0.44
N GLY A 64 23.34 16.30 -0.69
CA GLY A 64 23.06 16.84 -2.02
C GLY A 64 22.42 15.84 -2.99
N ARG A 65 21.87 14.73 -2.47
CA ARG A 65 21.21 13.69 -3.26
C ARG A 65 19.84 13.37 -2.67
N PRO A 66 18.81 13.13 -3.51
CA PRO A 66 17.51 12.67 -3.03
C PRO A 66 17.64 11.24 -2.51
N VAL A 67 17.12 11.01 -1.30
CA VAL A 67 17.06 9.69 -0.65
C VAL A 67 15.65 9.49 -0.08
N GLU A 68 15.08 8.33 -0.35
CA GLU A 68 13.77 7.97 0.20
C GLU A 68 13.89 7.59 1.68
N THR A 69 12.97 8.11 2.48
CA THR A 69 12.91 7.86 3.94
C THR A 69 11.67 7.05 4.35
N GLY A 70 10.93 6.53 3.35
CA GLY A 70 9.73 5.74 3.53
C GLY A 70 9.57 4.76 2.37
N ALA A 71 8.53 4.93 1.54
CA ALA A 71 8.41 4.15 0.31
C ALA A 71 9.57 4.47 -0.66
N GLU A 72 10.22 3.45 -1.20
CA GLU A 72 11.38 3.61 -2.10
C GLU A 72 11.06 3.40 -3.58
N SER A 73 10.00 2.63 -3.87
CA SER A 73 9.67 2.21 -5.23
C SER A 73 8.17 1.95 -5.42
N LEU A 74 7.78 1.89 -6.68
CA LEU A 74 6.47 1.50 -7.19
C LEU A 74 6.57 0.11 -7.82
N LEU A 75 5.53 -0.71 -7.66
CA LEU A 75 5.44 -1.99 -8.35
C LEU A 75 4.98 -1.76 -9.81
N ALA A 76 5.94 -1.63 -10.73
CA ALA A 76 5.69 -1.42 -12.16
C ALA A 76 5.03 -2.62 -12.86
N ALA A 77 5.01 -3.79 -12.22
CA ALA A 77 4.21 -4.93 -12.66
C ALA A 77 2.69 -4.69 -12.55
N ARG A 78 2.28 -3.59 -11.91
CA ARG A 78 0.89 -3.13 -11.77
C ARG A 78 0.73 -1.77 -12.48
N PRO A 79 -0.31 -1.60 -13.32
CA PRO A 79 -0.44 -0.41 -14.14
C PRO A 79 -0.75 0.85 -13.33
N GLU A 80 -1.46 0.74 -12.21
CA GLU A 80 -2.16 1.86 -11.57
C GLU A 80 -1.23 3.01 -11.14
N ALA A 81 -0.05 2.69 -10.59
CA ALA A 81 0.91 3.71 -10.16
C ALA A 81 1.67 4.33 -11.35
N VAL A 82 1.94 3.54 -12.38
CA VAL A 82 2.60 3.98 -13.62
C VAL A 82 1.66 4.89 -14.40
N GLU A 83 0.41 4.47 -14.59
CA GLU A 83 -0.65 5.26 -15.23
C GLU A 83 -0.91 6.57 -14.49
N LEU A 84 -0.89 6.56 -13.15
CA LEU A 84 -1.00 7.81 -12.37
C LEU A 84 0.18 8.74 -12.64
N ALA A 85 1.42 8.21 -12.64
CA ALA A 85 2.60 9.01 -12.93
C ALA A 85 2.56 9.61 -14.34
N GLU A 86 2.17 8.83 -15.34
CA GLU A 86 1.97 9.30 -16.72
C GLU A 86 0.89 10.38 -16.79
N ALA A 87 -0.27 10.16 -16.17
CA ALA A 87 -1.40 11.09 -16.17
C ALA A 87 -1.05 12.46 -15.56
N VAL A 88 -0.11 12.51 -14.61
CA VAL A 88 0.33 13.75 -13.96
C VAL A 88 1.63 14.31 -14.59
N GLY A 89 2.03 13.81 -15.76
CA GLY A 89 3.14 14.34 -16.55
C GLY A 89 4.54 13.89 -16.09
N LEU A 90 4.63 12.76 -15.38
CA LEU A 90 5.90 12.19 -14.91
C LEU A 90 6.35 10.95 -15.68
N GLY A 91 5.70 10.61 -16.80
CA GLY A 91 6.05 9.42 -17.60
C GLY A 91 7.53 9.34 -17.97
N ASP A 92 8.11 10.43 -18.47
CA ASP A 92 9.53 10.50 -18.84
C ASP A 92 10.49 10.47 -17.64
N ALA A 93 9.98 10.68 -16.43
CA ALA A 93 10.75 10.62 -15.19
C ALA A 93 10.70 9.23 -14.53
N ILE A 94 9.97 8.27 -15.09
CA ILE A 94 9.94 6.90 -14.60
C ILE A 94 11.28 6.24 -14.89
N VAL A 95 11.96 5.79 -13.84
CA VAL A 95 13.26 5.11 -13.93
C VAL A 95 13.21 3.75 -13.24
N HIS A 96 14.10 2.86 -13.65
CA HIS A 96 14.18 1.49 -13.14
C HIS A 96 15.47 1.25 -12.37
N PRO A 97 15.45 0.34 -11.37
CA PRO A 97 16.65 0.02 -10.62
C PRO A 97 17.73 -0.58 -11.51
N ALA A 98 18.99 -0.44 -11.07
CA ALA A 98 20.11 -1.13 -11.69
C ALA A 98 19.91 -2.66 -11.66
N ALA A 99 20.48 -3.36 -12.64
CA ALA A 99 20.40 -4.81 -12.74
C ALA A 99 21.32 -5.49 -11.70
N LEU A 100 20.90 -5.46 -10.43
CA LEU A 100 21.51 -6.20 -9.33
C LEU A 100 20.61 -7.35 -8.93
N LYS A 101 21.22 -8.49 -8.59
CA LYS A 101 20.48 -9.61 -8.03
C LYS A 101 20.19 -9.36 -6.55
N PRO A 102 18.99 -9.71 -6.06
CA PRO A 102 18.76 -9.79 -4.63
C PRO A 102 19.68 -10.85 -4.01
N ALA A 103 20.08 -10.64 -2.75
CA ALA A 103 20.93 -11.55 -1.99
C ALA A 103 20.42 -11.72 -0.56
N LEU A 104 20.77 -12.84 0.06
CA LEU A 104 20.51 -13.17 1.45
C LEU A 104 21.81 -13.09 2.25
N SER A 105 21.75 -12.60 3.48
CA SER A 105 22.84 -12.73 4.44
C SER A 105 22.66 -14.01 5.24
N LEU A 106 23.51 -15.01 4.97
CA LEU A 106 23.47 -16.33 5.61
C LEU A 106 24.83 -16.60 6.23
N GLY A 107 24.89 -16.74 7.56
CA GLY A 107 26.15 -16.99 8.28
C GLY A 107 27.19 -15.87 8.14
N GLY A 108 26.76 -14.64 7.83
CA GLY A 108 27.64 -13.50 7.61
C GLY A 108 28.11 -13.31 6.15
N GLU A 109 27.76 -14.24 5.27
CA GLU A 109 28.09 -14.18 3.83
C GLU A 109 26.87 -13.79 3.00
N LEU A 110 27.09 -13.09 1.88
CA LEU A 110 26.05 -12.79 0.91
C LEU A 110 25.91 -13.95 -0.09
N VAL A 111 24.71 -14.50 -0.18
CA VAL A 111 24.35 -15.57 -1.13
C VAL A 111 23.29 -15.03 -2.08
N ASP A 112 23.49 -15.20 -3.39
CA ASP A 112 22.49 -14.83 -4.41
C ASP A 112 21.13 -15.46 -4.08
N PHE A 113 20.06 -14.68 -4.13
CA PHE A 113 18.72 -15.22 -3.97
C PHE A 113 18.43 -16.14 -5.18
N PRO A 114 18.02 -17.41 -4.96
CA PRO A 114 17.85 -18.38 -6.02
C PRO A 114 16.72 -17.93 -6.94
N ALA A 115 16.75 -18.37 -8.20
CA ALA A 115 15.59 -18.19 -9.07
C ALA A 115 14.48 -19.17 -8.66
N GLY A 116 13.35 -19.13 -9.38
CA GLY A 116 12.42 -20.24 -9.32
C GLY A 116 11.53 -20.33 -8.07
N HIS A 117 11.29 -19.20 -7.40
CA HIS A 117 10.41 -19.14 -6.24
C HIS A 117 9.30 -18.09 -6.43
N MET A 118 8.27 -18.19 -5.59
CA MET A 118 7.33 -17.12 -5.29
C MET A 118 7.57 -16.65 -3.85
N MET A 119 8.07 -15.43 -3.66
CA MET A 119 8.30 -14.86 -2.32
C MET A 119 9.06 -15.81 -1.35
N GLY A 120 10.13 -16.45 -1.85
CA GLY A 120 10.92 -17.45 -1.13
C GLY A 120 10.39 -18.89 -1.15
N ILE A 121 9.14 -19.12 -1.57
CA ILE A 121 8.56 -20.47 -1.68
C ILE A 121 8.95 -21.09 -3.03
N PRO A 122 9.73 -22.19 -3.07
CA PRO A 122 10.17 -22.80 -4.33
C PRO A 122 9.02 -23.47 -5.09
N GLY A 123 9.06 -23.37 -6.42
CA GLY A 123 8.25 -24.21 -7.31
C GLY A 123 8.90 -25.56 -7.63
N ASP A 124 10.21 -25.66 -7.45
CA ASP A 124 10.97 -26.92 -7.45
C ASP A 124 11.94 -26.86 -6.26
N PRO A 125 11.90 -27.83 -5.32
CA PRO A 125 12.83 -27.85 -4.18
C PRO A 125 14.32 -27.80 -4.58
N ALA A 126 14.68 -28.31 -5.76
CA ALA A 126 16.05 -28.25 -6.28
C ALA A 126 16.54 -26.82 -6.54
N ASP A 127 15.64 -25.88 -6.86
CA ASP A 127 15.96 -24.47 -7.15
C ASP A 127 16.61 -23.78 -5.93
N VAL A 128 16.34 -24.26 -4.71
CA VAL A 128 16.75 -23.61 -3.45
C VAL A 128 17.69 -24.48 -2.60
N ALA A 129 18.15 -25.61 -3.13
CA ALA A 129 18.95 -26.60 -2.40
C ALA A 129 20.29 -26.05 -1.87
N VAL A 130 20.80 -24.96 -2.46
CA VAL A 130 22.01 -24.25 -2.01
C VAL A 130 21.81 -23.47 -0.70
N ILE A 131 20.56 -23.17 -0.32
CA ILE A 131 20.22 -22.34 0.84
C ILE A 131 19.50 -23.14 1.92
N ALA A 132 18.60 -24.04 1.53
CA ALA A 132 17.79 -24.82 2.45
C ALA A 132 17.58 -26.24 1.91
N ASN A 133 17.51 -27.22 2.82
CA ASN A 133 17.06 -28.57 2.48
C ASN A 133 15.54 -28.56 2.29
N ALA A 134 15.10 -28.09 1.12
CA ALA A 134 13.70 -28.15 0.73
C ALA A 134 13.33 -29.59 0.37
N LYS A 135 12.44 -30.19 1.17
CA LYS A 135 11.80 -31.46 0.82
C LYS A 135 10.31 -31.33 1.03
N GLU A 136 9.57 -31.45 -0.07
CA GLU A 136 8.13 -31.46 0.01
C GLU A 136 7.63 -32.69 0.75
N ARG A 137 6.82 -32.46 1.79
CA ARG A 137 6.24 -33.52 2.62
C ARG A 137 5.08 -34.20 1.89
N PRO A 138 4.81 -35.50 2.17
CA PRO A 138 3.71 -36.22 1.53
C PRO A 138 2.36 -35.52 1.71
N ASP A 139 1.52 -35.59 0.68
CA ASP A 139 0.14 -35.12 0.70
C ASP A 139 -0.86 -36.30 0.65
N ASN A 140 -2.15 -35.99 0.76
CA ASN A 140 -3.25 -36.95 0.71
C ASN A 140 -4.05 -36.86 -0.61
N GLY A 141 -3.52 -36.17 -1.62
CA GLY A 141 -4.18 -35.89 -2.90
C GLY A 141 -5.30 -34.86 -2.84
N LEU A 142 -5.57 -34.25 -1.68
CA LEU A 142 -6.57 -33.19 -1.53
C LEU A 142 -5.92 -31.80 -1.60
N PRO A 143 -6.64 -30.78 -2.11
CA PRO A 143 -6.18 -29.40 -2.07
C PRO A 143 -5.71 -28.96 -0.68
N ILE A 144 -4.68 -28.12 -0.64
CA ILE A 144 -4.12 -27.63 0.63
C ILE A 144 -5.13 -26.73 1.37
N LEU A 145 -5.92 -25.94 0.64
CA LEU A 145 -6.98 -25.10 1.19
C LEU A 145 -8.34 -25.51 0.62
N GLU A 146 -9.38 -25.51 1.44
CA GLU A 146 -10.75 -25.49 0.91
C GLU A 146 -11.12 -24.07 0.43
N ALA A 147 -12.17 -23.97 -0.40
CA ALA A 147 -12.62 -22.70 -0.92
C ALA A 147 -12.93 -21.68 0.19
N GLY A 148 -12.25 -20.54 0.17
CA GLY A 148 -12.42 -19.47 1.16
C GLY A 148 -11.71 -19.71 2.51
N GLN A 149 -11.05 -20.85 2.71
CA GLN A 149 -10.17 -21.04 3.85
C GLN A 149 -8.91 -20.19 3.74
N ASP A 150 -8.30 -19.91 4.88
CA ASP A 150 -7.05 -19.17 4.99
C ASP A 150 -6.16 -19.78 6.09
N MET A 151 -4.87 -19.53 5.98
CA MET A 151 -3.90 -19.90 6.99
C MET A 151 -2.72 -18.94 6.99
N SER A 152 -1.86 -19.02 8.00
CA SER A 152 -0.62 -18.24 8.00
C SER A 152 0.40 -18.79 7.01
N VAL A 153 1.23 -17.91 6.46
CA VAL A 153 2.35 -18.31 5.59
C VAL A 153 3.29 -19.28 6.33
N GLY A 154 3.57 -19.00 7.60
CA GLY A 154 4.41 -19.86 8.44
C GLY A 154 3.83 -21.27 8.59
N ALA A 155 2.53 -21.41 8.86
CA ALA A 155 1.88 -22.70 8.96
C ALA A 155 1.91 -23.48 7.63
N LEU A 156 1.64 -22.78 6.52
CA LEU A 156 1.71 -23.37 5.18
C LEU A 156 3.10 -23.94 4.86
N VAL A 157 4.15 -23.12 5.01
CA VAL A 157 5.49 -23.50 4.60
C VAL A 157 6.07 -24.57 5.53
N ARG A 158 5.89 -24.47 6.85
CA ARG A 158 6.38 -25.51 7.78
C ARG A 158 5.72 -26.86 7.53
N SER A 159 4.42 -26.86 7.27
CA SER A 159 3.67 -28.11 7.05
C SER A 159 4.02 -28.80 5.74
N ARG A 160 4.56 -28.08 4.74
CA ARG A 160 4.85 -28.63 3.40
C ARG A 160 6.33 -28.72 3.06
N LEU A 161 7.14 -27.74 3.45
CA LEU A 161 8.56 -27.62 3.06
C LEU A 161 9.52 -27.57 4.25
N GLY A 162 9.01 -27.37 5.47
CA GLY A 162 9.79 -27.39 6.71
C GLY A 162 10.35 -26.03 7.14
N ASP A 163 10.90 -25.99 8.35
CA ASP A 163 11.37 -24.76 9.01
C ASP A 163 12.57 -24.13 8.30
N GLU A 164 13.48 -24.92 7.73
CA GLU A 164 14.67 -24.36 7.08
C GLU A 164 14.31 -23.49 5.87
N VAL A 165 13.32 -23.90 5.08
CA VAL A 165 12.81 -23.09 3.96
C VAL A 165 12.10 -21.84 4.47
N LEU A 166 11.31 -21.96 5.54
CA LEU A 166 10.66 -20.81 6.14
C LEU A 166 11.69 -19.79 6.64
N ASP A 167 12.63 -20.22 7.46
CA ASP A 167 13.55 -19.35 8.19
C ASP A 167 14.60 -18.72 7.27
N ARG A 168 15.10 -19.44 6.27
CA ARG A 168 16.19 -18.96 5.39
C ARG A 168 15.72 -18.26 4.13
N LEU A 169 14.49 -18.49 3.66
CA LEU A 169 14.01 -17.94 2.39
C LEU A 169 12.75 -17.10 2.57
N VAL A 170 11.69 -17.68 3.13
CA VAL A 170 10.36 -17.04 3.13
C VAL A 170 10.27 -15.92 4.16
N SER A 171 10.73 -16.15 5.37
CA SER A 171 10.76 -15.17 6.46
C SER A 171 11.58 -13.92 6.10
N PRO A 172 12.86 -14.01 5.65
CA PRO A 172 13.62 -12.82 5.30
C PRO A 172 13.02 -12.06 4.10
N MET A 173 12.48 -12.77 3.11
CA MET A 173 11.81 -12.16 1.96
C MET A 173 10.56 -11.36 2.40
N LEU A 174 9.69 -11.98 3.21
CA LEU A 174 8.47 -11.32 3.68
C LEU A 174 8.73 -10.25 4.73
N ALA A 175 9.82 -10.36 5.50
CA ALA A 175 10.29 -9.29 6.36
C ALA A 175 10.69 -8.05 5.55
N GLY A 176 11.32 -8.23 4.38
CA GLY A 176 11.65 -7.12 3.47
C GLY A 176 10.43 -6.42 2.86
N VAL A 177 9.31 -7.12 2.68
CA VAL A 177 8.09 -6.57 2.07
C VAL A 177 7.12 -6.00 3.10
N TYR A 178 6.87 -6.76 4.17
CA TYR A 178 5.81 -6.48 5.15
C TYR A 178 6.34 -6.12 6.54
N ALA A 179 7.62 -6.37 6.82
CA ALA A 179 8.19 -6.32 8.18
C ALA A 179 7.32 -7.07 9.22
N GLY A 180 6.66 -8.14 8.76
CA GLY A 180 5.61 -8.85 9.50
C GLY A 180 6.04 -10.23 9.94
N ASP A 181 5.37 -10.73 10.98
CA ASP A 181 5.52 -12.10 11.46
C ASP A 181 4.83 -13.08 10.50
N VAL A 182 5.60 -13.98 9.88
CA VAL A 182 5.11 -15.00 8.94
C VAL A 182 4.07 -15.93 9.55
N ASP A 183 4.04 -16.07 10.88
CA ASP A 183 3.02 -16.84 11.59
C ASP A 183 1.68 -16.13 11.73
N ARG A 184 1.62 -14.85 11.36
CA ARG A 184 0.41 -14.03 11.40
C ARG A 184 0.01 -13.49 10.03
N LEU A 185 0.91 -13.52 9.05
CA LEU A 185 0.61 -13.13 7.68
C LEU A 185 -0.32 -14.15 7.01
N SER A 186 -1.51 -13.70 6.62
CA SER A 186 -2.49 -14.47 5.85
C SER A 186 -1.97 -14.77 4.44
N VAL A 187 -2.01 -16.05 4.03
CA VAL A 187 -1.66 -16.46 2.66
C VAL A 187 -2.59 -15.77 1.66
N ARG A 188 -3.90 -15.70 1.96
CA ARG A 188 -4.87 -15.03 1.09
C ARG A 188 -4.59 -13.54 0.90
N ALA A 189 -4.18 -12.85 1.96
CA ALA A 189 -3.93 -11.41 1.92
C ALA A 189 -2.64 -11.07 1.18
N VAL A 190 -1.56 -11.81 1.42
CA VAL A 190 -0.22 -11.47 0.89
C VAL A 190 0.12 -12.18 -0.42
N MET A 191 -0.49 -13.34 -0.69
CA MET A 191 -0.27 -14.15 -1.90
C MET A 191 -1.59 -14.68 -2.47
N PRO A 192 -2.53 -13.81 -2.89
CA PRO A 192 -3.88 -14.23 -3.31
C PRO A 192 -3.88 -15.21 -4.50
N GLN A 193 -2.91 -15.10 -5.40
CA GLN A 193 -2.74 -16.05 -6.51
C GLN A 193 -2.33 -17.44 -6.01
N LEU A 194 -1.48 -17.49 -4.97
CA LEU A 194 -1.10 -18.75 -4.33
C LEU A 194 -2.26 -19.36 -3.59
N ALA A 195 -3.00 -18.59 -2.79
CA ALA A 195 -4.21 -19.09 -2.14
C ALA A 195 -5.19 -19.71 -3.14
N ALA A 196 -5.45 -19.03 -4.27
CA ALA A 196 -6.30 -19.58 -5.31
C ALA A 196 -5.75 -20.88 -5.91
N ALA A 197 -4.43 -21.03 -6.07
CA ALA A 197 -3.83 -22.28 -6.55
C ALA A 197 -3.88 -23.41 -5.50
N LEU A 198 -3.73 -23.09 -4.22
CA LEU A 198 -3.84 -24.06 -3.12
C LEU A 198 -5.25 -24.65 -2.97
N GLU A 199 -6.28 -23.97 -3.48
CA GLU A 199 -7.65 -24.50 -3.60
C GLU A 199 -7.79 -25.57 -4.71
N ARG A 200 -6.75 -25.78 -5.54
CA ARG A 200 -6.71 -26.78 -6.62
C ARG A 200 -5.62 -27.84 -6.48
N HIS A 201 -4.53 -27.52 -5.78
CA HIS A 201 -3.33 -28.36 -5.71
C HIS A 201 -3.12 -28.94 -4.32
N ALA A 202 -2.76 -30.22 -4.28
CA ALA A 202 -2.38 -30.92 -3.05
C ALA A 202 -0.92 -30.64 -2.63
N ARG A 203 -0.12 -30.14 -3.57
CA ARG A 203 1.31 -29.86 -3.39
C ARG A 203 1.57 -28.37 -3.53
N LEU A 204 2.39 -27.84 -2.62
CA LEU A 204 2.75 -26.43 -2.57
C LEU A 204 3.64 -26.06 -3.76
N THR A 205 4.56 -26.95 -4.13
CA THR A 205 5.48 -26.72 -5.26
C THR A 205 4.71 -26.63 -6.59
N GLU A 206 3.72 -27.50 -6.80
CA GLU A 206 2.84 -27.48 -7.97
C GLU A 206 2.01 -26.19 -8.04
N ALA A 207 1.45 -25.76 -6.90
CA ALA A 207 0.73 -24.50 -6.81
C ALA A 207 1.63 -23.30 -7.18
N VAL A 208 2.87 -23.27 -6.69
CA VAL A 208 3.85 -22.23 -7.05
C VAL A 208 4.25 -22.30 -8.51
N ALA A 209 4.47 -23.51 -9.04
CA ALA A 209 4.85 -23.73 -10.43
C ALA A 209 3.75 -23.30 -11.42
N GLU A 210 2.47 -23.46 -11.08
CA GLU A 210 1.36 -22.94 -11.89
C GLU A 210 1.40 -21.41 -12.02
N ILE A 211 1.71 -20.71 -10.93
CA ILE A 211 1.65 -19.26 -10.90
C ILE A 211 2.90 -18.63 -11.51
N LYS A 212 4.01 -19.38 -11.60
CA LYS A 212 5.22 -18.93 -12.29
C LYS A 212 4.87 -18.57 -13.74
N ARG A 213 4.65 -17.28 -13.98
CA ARG A 213 4.61 -16.73 -15.32
C ARG A 213 6.04 -16.59 -15.84
N PRO A 214 6.28 -16.84 -17.13
CA PRO A 214 7.53 -16.45 -17.77
C PRO A 214 7.80 -14.97 -17.49
N SER A 215 9.01 -14.62 -17.05
CA SER A 215 9.41 -13.23 -16.93
C SER A 215 9.25 -12.55 -18.28
N THR A 216 8.53 -11.43 -18.33
CA THR A 216 8.38 -10.64 -19.56
C THR A 216 9.63 -9.83 -19.89
N GLY A 217 10.68 -9.94 -19.07
CA GLY A 217 11.90 -9.13 -19.16
C GLY A 217 11.70 -7.66 -18.76
N LYS A 218 10.47 -7.26 -18.40
CA LYS A 218 10.17 -5.91 -17.94
C LYS A 218 10.59 -5.75 -16.47
N PRO A 219 11.17 -4.59 -16.10
CA PRO A 219 11.46 -4.29 -14.71
C PRO A 219 10.20 -4.37 -13.82
N VAL A 220 10.32 -5.07 -12.69
CA VAL A 220 9.22 -5.23 -11.73
C VAL A 220 9.00 -3.98 -10.89
N PHE A 221 10.07 -3.24 -10.63
CA PHE A 221 10.06 -2.01 -9.85
C PHE A 221 10.39 -0.81 -10.72
N ALA A 222 9.81 0.33 -10.36
CA ALA A 222 10.16 1.63 -10.89
C ALA A 222 10.19 2.64 -9.75
N THR A 223 10.82 3.78 -9.98
CA THR A 223 10.69 4.97 -9.14
C THR A 223 10.63 6.21 -10.04
N ILE A 224 10.53 7.39 -9.44
CA ILE A 224 10.56 8.66 -10.15
C ILE A 224 11.94 9.27 -9.97
N ASP A 225 12.59 9.66 -11.07
CA ASP A 225 13.84 10.40 -11.03
C ASP A 225 13.67 11.66 -10.17
N GLY A 226 14.61 11.94 -9.27
CA GLY A 226 14.47 13.02 -8.29
C GLY A 226 13.52 12.74 -7.10
N GLY A 227 12.95 11.54 -7.00
CA GLY A 227 12.21 11.04 -5.83
C GLY A 227 10.69 10.98 -5.97
N LEU A 228 10.08 10.09 -5.20
CA LEU A 228 8.65 9.78 -5.19
C LEU A 228 7.79 10.92 -4.65
N ASP A 229 8.34 11.88 -3.90
CA ASP A 229 7.60 13.10 -3.52
C ASP A 229 7.12 13.88 -4.75
N ARG A 230 7.82 13.80 -5.89
CA ARG A 230 7.37 14.39 -7.15
C ARG A 230 5.99 13.85 -7.58
N LEU A 231 5.72 12.55 -7.37
CA LEU A 231 4.42 11.95 -7.68
C LEU A 231 3.32 12.54 -6.80
N VAL A 232 3.60 12.73 -5.50
CA VAL A 232 2.65 13.35 -4.56
C VAL A 232 2.38 14.82 -4.96
N THR A 233 3.43 15.57 -5.26
CA THR A 233 3.32 16.98 -5.66
C THR A 233 2.54 17.13 -6.97
N ALA A 234 2.88 16.34 -8.00
CA ALA A 234 2.20 16.40 -9.30
C ALA A 234 0.72 15.98 -9.19
N THR A 235 0.44 14.91 -8.44
CA THR A 235 -0.94 14.44 -8.21
C THR A 235 -1.78 15.45 -7.43
N SER A 236 -1.22 16.04 -6.36
CA SER A 236 -1.94 17.04 -5.57
C SER A 236 -2.21 18.33 -6.37
N ALA A 237 -1.27 18.75 -7.23
CA ALA A 237 -1.47 19.88 -8.15
C ALA A 237 -2.57 19.58 -9.19
N ALA A 238 -2.56 18.39 -9.80
CA ALA A 238 -3.58 17.96 -10.76
C ALA A 238 -4.98 17.84 -10.14
N ALA A 239 -5.07 17.47 -8.85
CA ALA A 239 -6.35 17.41 -8.13
C ALA A 239 -7.02 18.79 -8.00
N ARG A 240 -6.26 19.88 -7.99
CA ARG A 240 -6.77 21.25 -7.76
C ARG A 240 -7.69 21.31 -6.54
N ALA A 241 -7.27 20.63 -5.47
CA ALA A 241 -7.98 20.61 -4.20
C ALA A 241 -7.47 21.75 -3.30
N GLU A 242 -8.33 22.23 -2.41
CA GLU A 242 -7.90 23.07 -1.28
C GLU A 242 -7.13 22.18 -0.30
N ILE A 243 -5.84 22.43 -0.13
CA ILE A 243 -4.98 21.68 0.79
C ILE A 243 -4.92 22.41 2.12
N ARG A 244 -5.35 21.75 3.19
CA ARG A 244 -5.29 22.26 4.56
C ARG A 244 -4.37 21.37 5.41
N LEU A 245 -3.17 21.86 5.65
CA LEU A 245 -2.14 21.22 6.48
C LEU A 245 -2.35 21.57 7.97
N GLY A 246 -1.83 20.75 8.87
CA GLY A 246 -2.04 20.92 10.32
C GLY A 246 -3.50 20.69 10.76
N MET A 247 -4.33 20.11 9.90
CA MET A 247 -5.77 19.97 10.10
C MET A 247 -6.15 18.50 10.33
N THR A 248 -6.00 18.05 11.57
CA THR A 248 -6.46 16.72 11.99
C THR A 248 -7.98 16.65 11.94
N VAL A 249 -8.53 15.74 11.14
CA VAL A 249 -9.95 15.37 11.20
C VAL A 249 -10.18 14.57 12.47
N ARG A 250 -11.09 15.04 13.33
CA ARG A 250 -11.33 14.49 14.67
C ARG A 250 -12.71 13.86 14.83
N GLU A 251 -13.70 14.34 14.08
CA GLU A 251 -15.07 13.84 14.19
C GLU A 251 -15.78 13.94 12.84
N LEU A 252 -16.57 12.91 12.54
CA LEU A 252 -17.49 12.87 11.41
C LEU A 252 -18.90 12.76 11.94
N ARG A 253 -19.79 13.67 11.53
CA ARG A 253 -21.22 13.63 11.86
C ARG A 253 -22.03 13.61 10.58
N GLN A 254 -22.84 12.58 10.42
CA GLN A 254 -23.81 12.56 9.35
C GLN A 254 -24.92 13.57 9.65
N THR A 255 -25.33 14.31 8.64
CA THR A 255 -26.45 15.25 8.67
C THR A 255 -27.48 14.86 7.60
N PRO A 256 -28.71 15.39 7.63
CA PRO A 256 -29.72 15.05 6.61
C PRO A 256 -29.25 15.28 5.17
N ASP A 257 -28.39 16.26 4.95
CA ASP A 257 -27.95 16.72 3.63
C ASP A 257 -26.46 16.43 3.34
N GLY A 258 -25.79 15.60 4.14
CA GLY A 258 -24.37 15.27 3.96
C GLY A 258 -23.62 15.07 5.27
N TRP A 259 -22.51 15.78 5.46
CA TRP A 259 -21.58 15.61 6.57
C TRP A 259 -21.18 16.94 7.20
N GLU A 260 -21.06 16.94 8.53
CA GLU A 260 -20.29 17.92 9.28
C GLU A 260 -19.00 17.25 9.78
N VAL A 261 -17.86 17.84 9.44
CA VAL A 261 -16.52 17.37 9.80
C VAL A 261 -15.90 18.36 10.78
N ILE A 262 -15.45 17.87 11.93
CA ILE A 262 -14.69 18.67 12.89
C ILE A 262 -13.20 18.43 12.65
N THR A 263 -12.47 19.50 12.36
CA THR A 263 -11.03 19.48 12.10
C THR A 263 -10.29 20.55 12.89
N GLY A 264 -8.97 20.61 12.74
CA GLY A 264 -8.10 21.57 13.43
C GLY A 264 -7.80 21.20 14.89
N PRO A 265 -7.01 22.03 15.59
CA PRO A 265 -6.56 21.77 16.96
C PRO A 265 -7.76 21.68 17.92
N VAL A 266 -7.61 20.87 18.99
CA VAL A 266 -8.64 20.72 20.03
C VAL A 266 -9.14 22.06 20.61
N PRO A 267 -8.27 23.02 20.98
CA PRO A 267 -8.73 24.31 21.52
C PRO A 267 -9.44 25.22 20.52
N ASP A 268 -9.32 24.98 19.21
CA ASP A 268 -9.93 25.80 18.16
C ASP A 268 -10.51 24.91 17.04
N PRO A 269 -11.65 24.23 17.30
CA PRO A 269 -12.29 23.35 16.34
C PRO A 269 -12.84 24.11 15.13
N ILE A 270 -12.47 23.67 13.94
CA ILE A 270 -13.03 24.14 12.68
C ILE A 270 -14.09 23.17 12.21
N ARG A 271 -15.29 23.67 11.88
CA ARG A 271 -16.38 22.87 11.30
C ARG A 271 -16.42 23.05 9.79
N VAL A 272 -16.41 21.95 9.06
CA VAL A 272 -16.50 21.93 7.60
C VAL A 272 -17.70 21.10 7.19
N ARG A 273 -18.60 21.66 6.39
CA ARG A 273 -19.67 20.88 5.75
C ARG A 273 -19.17 20.28 4.45
N ALA A 274 -19.58 19.06 4.12
CA ALA A 274 -19.29 18.37 2.86
C ALA A 274 -20.46 17.45 2.48
N ASP A 275 -20.64 17.17 1.19
CA ASP A 275 -21.65 16.22 0.70
C ASP A 275 -21.15 14.77 0.88
N ALA A 276 -19.83 14.56 0.79
CA ALA A 276 -19.18 13.28 1.01
C ALA A 276 -17.83 13.43 1.73
N VAL A 277 -17.41 12.35 2.39
CA VAL A 277 -16.10 12.26 3.06
C VAL A 277 -15.36 11.01 2.58
N VAL A 278 -14.11 11.17 2.17
CA VAL A 278 -13.17 10.06 1.91
C VAL A 278 -12.25 9.92 3.12
N VAL A 279 -12.26 8.76 3.76
CA VAL A 279 -11.38 8.45 4.90
C VAL A 279 -10.12 7.75 4.38
N ALA A 280 -9.02 8.49 4.26
CA ALA A 280 -7.72 8.01 3.77
C ALA A 280 -6.63 8.06 4.86
N VAL A 281 -7.03 8.03 6.13
CA VAL A 281 -6.14 7.95 7.30
C VAL A 281 -5.83 6.49 7.66
N PRO A 282 -4.82 6.21 8.52
CA PRO A 282 -4.54 4.84 8.97
C PRO A 282 -5.73 4.17 9.68
N ALA A 283 -5.71 2.84 9.75
CA ALA A 283 -6.83 2.03 10.23
C ALA A 283 -7.32 2.39 11.65
N SER A 284 -6.41 2.65 12.58
CA SER A 284 -6.80 2.98 13.97
C SER A 284 -7.54 4.33 14.05
N PRO A 285 -7.01 5.45 13.52
CA PRO A 285 -7.78 6.69 13.41
C PRO A 285 -9.07 6.55 12.60
N ALA A 286 -9.07 5.77 11.52
CA ALA A 286 -10.28 5.54 10.73
C ALA A 286 -11.37 4.85 11.56
N ALA A 287 -11.01 3.84 12.36
CA ALA A 287 -11.95 3.14 13.24
C ALA A 287 -12.55 4.07 14.31
N GLU A 288 -11.78 5.01 14.84
CA GLU A 288 -12.28 6.02 15.77
C GLU A 288 -13.26 6.99 15.09
N LEU A 289 -12.90 7.50 13.91
CA LEU A 289 -13.76 8.41 13.13
C LEU A 289 -15.08 7.76 12.72
N LEU A 290 -15.04 6.49 12.34
CA LEU A 290 -16.21 5.75 11.85
C LEU A 290 -17.09 5.18 12.97
N ARG A 291 -16.61 5.13 14.22
CA ARG A 291 -17.38 4.60 15.36
C ARG A 291 -18.68 5.37 15.61
N ALA A 292 -18.71 6.67 15.34
CA ALA A 292 -19.89 7.51 15.51
C ALA A 292 -20.87 7.46 14.32
N VAL A 293 -20.50 6.73 13.27
CA VAL A 293 -21.22 6.64 11.99
C VAL A 293 -21.84 5.26 11.77
N ALA A 294 -21.18 4.21 12.28
CA ALA A 294 -21.58 2.81 12.13
C ALA A 294 -22.62 2.36 13.17
#